data_AF-A0A2A3YBL2-F1
#
_entry.id   AF-A0A2A3YBL2-F1
#
_cell.length_a   1.000
_cell.length_b   1.000
_cell.length_c   1.000
_cell.angle_alpha   90.00
_cell.angle_beta   90.00
_cell.angle_gamma   90.00
#
_symmetry.space_group_name_H-M   'P 1'
#
loop_
_entity.id
_entity.type
_entity.pdbx_description
1 polymer ?
#
loop_
_entity_poly.entity_id
_entity_poly.type
_entity_poly.pdbx_seq_one_letter_code
_entity_poly.pdbx_strand_id
1 'polypeptide(L)'
;MRSRLLFTIAAVSLVLAGCSSPPDAIVSASEPNDKETHAPVASTSTSVSATSSVEAAAVSPTLKASGQDWADSKIQAWLDNSGIKSVKGFYPPNNLMISWSGSEPGHLEIVLDNSYRFNQDGMLQSYERPTDELRIMGLVMFESIGEQSPELESVTFATENGKYSGTYSRARTGADPNDRDAWAEEKYVQWLDSMNDTYESFCGATIKKLATYRSCIPTDPHAYIDSVESPDFGELVVTLAPGNWQDNTYDTKSLPGVNFVSGNMMLKINSKAHGNEQVEKLTVIVEGSDETSTEFKNPPTE
;
A
#
# COMPACT_ATOMS: atom_id res chain seq x y z
N MET A 1 -54.49 -21.37 17.05
CA MET A 1 -55.26 -20.37 16.29
C MET A 1 -54.28 -19.45 15.58
N ARG A 2 -54.41 -19.33 14.27
CA ARG A 2 -53.69 -18.39 13.41
C ARG A 2 -54.26 -16.98 13.64
N SER A 3 -53.42 -15.95 13.66
CA SER A 3 -53.79 -14.64 13.11
C SER A 3 -52.55 -13.90 12.64
N ARG A 4 -52.57 -13.61 11.33
CA ARG A 4 -51.68 -12.73 10.59
C ARG A 4 -52.23 -11.31 10.68
N LEU A 5 -51.36 -10.31 10.78
CA LEU A 5 -51.60 -8.93 10.33
C LEU A 5 -50.22 -8.39 9.90
N LEU A 6 -49.88 -8.41 8.61
CA LEU A 6 -50.18 -7.42 7.56
C LEU A 6 -49.43 -6.09 7.72
N PHE A 7 -48.61 -5.86 6.70
CA PHE A 7 -47.71 -4.75 6.42
C PHE A 7 -48.44 -3.41 6.26
N THR A 8 -47.75 -2.33 6.62
CA THR A 8 -47.97 -1.02 5.98
C THR A 8 -46.61 -0.41 5.64
N ILE A 9 -46.33 -0.30 4.34
CA ILE A 9 -45.19 0.40 3.76
C ILE A 9 -45.65 1.83 3.48
N ALA A 10 -44.98 2.83 4.04
CA ALA A 10 -45.15 4.23 3.64
C ALA A 10 -43.90 4.64 2.85
N ALA A 11 -44.06 4.68 1.53
CA ALA A 11 -43.09 5.28 0.61
C ALA A 11 -43.28 6.80 0.64
N VAL A 12 -42.21 7.55 0.92
CA VAL A 12 -42.15 8.98 0.64
C VAL A 12 -41.08 9.20 -0.42
N SER A 13 -41.55 9.42 -1.65
CA SER A 13 -40.75 9.86 -2.79
C SER A 13 -40.62 11.38 -2.73
N LEU A 14 -39.39 11.90 -2.64
CA LEU A 14 -39.09 13.27 -3.02
C LEU A 14 -38.15 13.24 -4.23
N VAL A 15 -38.74 13.51 -5.40
CA VAL A 15 -38.04 13.89 -6.61
C VAL A 15 -38.09 15.41 -6.68
N LEU A 16 -36.94 16.08 -6.65
CA LEU A 16 -36.78 17.39 -7.27
C LEU A 16 -35.46 17.42 -8.04
N ALA A 17 -35.63 17.70 -9.32
CA ALA A 17 -34.61 17.86 -10.34
C ALA A 17 -33.85 19.19 -10.19
N GLY A 18 -32.66 19.26 -10.77
CA GLY A 18 -31.95 20.53 -10.92
C GLY A 18 -30.53 20.42 -11.49
N CYS A 19 -30.38 19.90 -12.71
CA CYS A 19 -29.19 20.16 -13.53
C CYS A 19 -29.14 21.64 -13.90
N SER A 20 -28.01 22.33 -13.69
CA SER A 20 -27.60 23.52 -14.45
C SER A 20 -26.14 23.92 -14.15
N SER A 21 -25.30 23.86 -15.18
CA SER A 21 -24.06 24.64 -15.38
C SER A 21 -24.00 24.99 -16.88
N PRO A 22 -23.19 25.96 -17.37
CA PRO A 22 -22.62 27.20 -16.81
C PRO A 22 -22.91 28.41 -17.77
N PRO A 23 -22.19 29.57 -17.72
CA PRO A 23 -21.00 29.70 -18.60
C PRO A 23 -19.84 30.61 -18.12
N ASP A 24 -18.67 30.29 -18.65
CA ASP A 24 -17.51 31.11 -19.08
C ASP A 24 -17.04 32.34 -18.30
N ALA A 25 -15.78 32.27 -17.86
CA ALA A 25 -14.88 33.41 -17.82
C ALA A 25 -13.45 33.01 -18.24
N ILE A 26 -13.01 33.67 -19.29
CA ILE A 26 -11.68 33.67 -19.92
C ILE A 26 -10.66 34.32 -18.97
N VAL A 27 -9.49 33.70 -18.77
CA VAL A 27 -8.23 34.45 -18.60
C VAL A 27 -7.07 33.67 -19.24
N SER A 28 -6.40 34.37 -20.14
CA SER A 28 -5.18 34.00 -20.86
C SER A 28 -3.95 34.45 -20.06
N ALA A 29 -2.90 33.62 -19.98
CA ALA A 29 -1.52 34.01 -19.67
C ALA A 29 -0.60 32.86 -20.14
N SER A 30 -0.02 32.92 -21.34
CA SER A 30 1.29 33.53 -21.66
C SER A 30 2.49 32.71 -21.15
N GLU A 31 3.07 31.93 -22.06
CA GLU A 31 4.44 31.41 -21.99
C GLU A 31 5.48 32.54 -22.10
N PRO A 32 6.68 32.38 -21.53
CA PRO A 32 7.89 33.00 -22.04
C PRO A 32 8.77 31.97 -22.76
N ASN A 33 9.11 32.35 -23.98
CA ASN A 33 10.03 31.70 -24.90
C ASN A 33 11.32 32.51 -24.85
N ASP A 34 12.44 31.93 -24.40
CA ASP A 34 13.77 32.54 -24.55
C ASP A 34 14.66 31.62 -25.39
N LYS A 35 14.86 32.07 -26.63
CA LYS A 35 15.95 31.69 -27.52
C LYS A 35 17.20 32.44 -27.10
N GLU A 36 18.33 31.74 -27.03
CA GLU A 36 19.61 32.37 -27.40
C GLU A 36 20.39 31.44 -28.35
N THR A 37 20.92 32.06 -29.39
CA THR A 37 21.56 31.46 -30.57
C THR A 37 23.03 31.82 -30.53
N HIS A 38 23.93 30.85 -30.70
CA HIS A 38 25.22 31.11 -31.35
C HIS A 38 25.72 29.85 -32.09
N ALA A 39 26.15 30.08 -33.34
CA ALA A 39 26.88 29.18 -34.23
C ALA A 39 28.03 30.00 -34.86
N PRO A 40 28.91 29.44 -35.71
CA PRO A 40 29.74 28.23 -35.57
C PRO A 40 31.24 28.55 -35.81
N VAL A 41 32.17 27.64 -35.49
CA VAL A 41 33.51 27.60 -36.13
C VAL A 41 33.90 26.15 -36.36
N ALA A 42 34.33 25.86 -37.59
CA ALA A 42 34.69 24.53 -38.11
C ALA A 42 36.21 24.35 -38.23
N SER A 43 36.60 23.06 -38.40
CA SER A 43 37.83 22.51 -39.01
C SER A 43 38.96 22.09 -38.04
N THR A 44 39.59 20.91 -38.09
CA THR A 44 39.37 19.61 -38.79
C THR A 44 40.22 18.52 -38.09
N SER A 45 39.68 17.30 -38.01
CA SER A 45 40.31 15.96 -38.01
C SER A 45 41.47 15.61 -37.06
N THR A 46 41.29 14.57 -36.24
CA THR A 46 42.05 13.30 -36.33
C THR A 46 41.21 12.17 -35.73
N SER A 47 41.12 11.07 -36.47
CA SER A 47 40.42 9.81 -36.20
C SER A 47 41.08 8.96 -35.11
N VAL A 48 40.32 8.48 -34.13
CA VAL A 48 40.52 7.14 -33.54
C VAL A 48 39.16 6.56 -33.15
N SER A 49 38.81 5.45 -33.77
CA SER A 49 37.68 4.60 -33.40
C SER A 49 37.81 4.09 -31.97
N ALA A 50 36.77 4.29 -31.17
CA ALA A 50 36.46 3.44 -30.02
C ALA A 50 34.95 3.43 -29.84
N THR A 51 34.29 2.44 -30.42
CA THR A 51 32.89 2.14 -30.21
C THR A 51 32.74 1.64 -28.77
N SER A 52 32.44 2.53 -27.83
CA SER A 52 31.98 2.15 -26.49
C SER A 52 30.49 1.81 -26.59
N SER A 53 30.20 0.60 -27.07
CA SER A 53 28.89 -0.02 -26.85
C SER A 53 28.79 -0.33 -25.36
N VAL A 54 27.88 0.37 -24.67
CA VAL A 54 27.42 -0.04 -23.35
C VAL A 54 26.71 -1.38 -23.55
N GLU A 55 27.44 -2.44 -23.30
CA GLU A 55 26.93 -3.80 -23.27
C GLU A 55 26.00 -3.90 -22.07
N ALA A 56 24.69 -3.80 -22.32
CA ALA A 56 23.68 -4.23 -21.36
C ALA A 56 24.01 -5.69 -21.02
N ALA A 57 24.43 -5.94 -19.77
CA ALA A 57 24.83 -7.25 -19.31
C ALA A 57 23.76 -8.28 -19.70
N ALA A 58 24.12 -9.20 -20.59
CA ALA A 58 23.24 -10.24 -21.06
C ALA A 58 22.95 -11.17 -19.87
N VAL A 59 21.80 -10.96 -19.22
CA VAL A 59 21.28 -11.87 -18.20
C VAL A 59 21.18 -13.26 -18.83
N SER A 60 21.89 -14.24 -18.26
CA SER A 60 22.04 -15.58 -18.82
C SER A 60 20.69 -16.21 -19.19
N PRO A 61 20.54 -16.84 -20.37
CA PRO A 61 19.28 -17.47 -20.81
C PRO A 61 18.72 -18.49 -19.81
N THR A 62 19.59 -19.14 -19.05
CA THR A 62 19.23 -20.13 -18.02
C THR A 62 18.53 -19.50 -16.81
N LEU A 63 18.95 -18.29 -16.39
CA LEU A 63 18.30 -17.54 -15.30
C LEU A 63 16.91 -17.05 -15.72
N LYS A 64 16.76 -16.62 -16.99
CA LYS A 64 15.46 -16.25 -17.55
C LYS A 64 14.48 -17.42 -17.63
N ALA A 65 14.96 -18.62 -17.97
CA ALA A 65 14.12 -19.82 -18.00
C ALA A 65 13.65 -20.22 -16.59
N SER A 66 14.54 -20.20 -15.58
CA SER A 66 14.14 -20.49 -14.20
C SER A 66 13.18 -19.45 -13.62
N GLY A 67 13.36 -18.18 -13.99
CA GLY A 67 12.49 -17.10 -13.55
C GLY A 67 11.11 -17.14 -14.20
N GLN A 68 11.02 -17.57 -15.47
CA GLN A 68 9.74 -17.78 -16.15
C GLN A 68 8.97 -18.97 -15.57
N ASP A 69 9.62 -20.12 -15.35
CA ASP A 69 8.97 -21.29 -14.73
C ASP A 69 8.41 -20.96 -13.34
N TRP A 70 9.16 -20.18 -12.56
CA TRP A 70 8.69 -19.66 -11.27
C TRP A 70 7.47 -18.75 -11.46
N ALA A 71 7.51 -17.79 -12.38
CA ALA A 71 6.39 -16.88 -12.63
C ALA A 71 5.13 -17.62 -13.10
N ASP A 72 5.28 -18.60 -14.00
CA ASP A 72 4.20 -19.48 -14.44
C ASP A 72 3.57 -20.23 -13.25
N SER A 73 4.39 -20.71 -12.31
CA SER A 73 3.90 -21.36 -11.09
C SER A 73 3.09 -20.41 -10.19
N LYS A 74 3.46 -19.11 -10.12
CA LYS A 74 2.73 -18.10 -9.35
C LYS A 74 1.42 -17.70 -9.98
N ILE A 75 1.39 -17.60 -11.31
CA ILE A 75 0.13 -17.42 -12.05
C ILE A 75 -0.78 -18.62 -11.82
N GLN A 76 -0.25 -19.85 -11.87
CA GLN A 76 -1.06 -21.03 -11.61
C GLN A 76 -1.64 -21.03 -10.18
N ALA A 77 -0.83 -20.71 -9.17
CA ALA A 77 -1.30 -20.60 -7.78
C ALA A 77 -2.43 -19.56 -7.64
N TRP A 78 -2.28 -18.40 -8.28
CA TRP A 78 -3.31 -17.36 -8.30
C TRP A 78 -4.61 -17.81 -8.98
N LEU A 79 -4.51 -18.51 -10.12
CA LEU A 79 -5.65 -19.09 -10.83
C LEU A 79 -6.39 -20.12 -9.97
N ASP A 80 -5.65 -21.01 -9.33
CA ASP A 80 -6.18 -22.07 -8.46
C ASP A 80 -6.92 -21.47 -7.26
N ASN A 81 -6.33 -20.46 -6.60
CA ASN A 81 -6.94 -19.77 -5.46
C ASN A 81 -8.19 -18.97 -5.86
N SER A 82 -8.27 -18.54 -7.12
CA SER A 82 -9.43 -17.84 -7.68
C SER A 82 -10.52 -18.78 -8.21
N GLY A 83 -10.25 -20.09 -8.31
CA GLY A 83 -11.19 -21.08 -8.86
C GLY A 83 -11.43 -20.97 -10.37
N ILE A 84 -10.52 -20.32 -11.12
CA ILE A 84 -10.66 -20.07 -12.56
C ILE A 84 -9.54 -20.77 -13.33
N LYS A 85 -9.82 -21.22 -14.57
CA LYS A 85 -8.88 -22.04 -15.35
C LYS A 85 -7.80 -21.26 -16.12
N SER A 86 -8.00 -19.96 -16.35
CA SER A 86 -7.05 -19.11 -17.09
C SER A 86 -7.37 -17.63 -16.89
N VAL A 87 -6.39 -16.78 -17.13
CA VAL A 87 -6.55 -15.31 -17.07
C VAL A 87 -7.68 -14.81 -17.99
N LYS A 88 -7.88 -15.42 -19.16
CA LYS A 88 -8.98 -15.11 -20.09
C LYS A 88 -10.38 -15.41 -19.54
N GLY A 89 -10.46 -16.26 -18.51
CA GLY A 89 -11.70 -16.60 -17.83
C GLY A 89 -12.11 -15.60 -16.75
N PHE A 90 -11.27 -14.60 -16.45
CA PHE A 90 -11.60 -13.55 -15.49
C PHE A 90 -12.42 -12.41 -16.12
N TYR A 91 -13.01 -11.61 -15.25
CA TYR A 91 -13.48 -10.27 -15.61
C TYR A 91 -12.30 -9.30 -15.77
N PRO A 92 -12.48 -8.20 -16.52
CA PRO A 92 -11.54 -7.08 -16.49
C PRO A 92 -11.26 -6.63 -15.04
N PRO A 93 -10.02 -6.25 -14.71
CA PRO A 93 -8.87 -6.10 -15.61
C PRO A 93 -8.06 -7.37 -15.90
N ASN A 94 -8.28 -8.45 -15.17
CA ASN A 94 -7.42 -9.64 -15.17
C ASN A 94 -7.41 -10.40 -16.52
N ASN A 95 -8.46 -10.27 -17.33
CA ASN A 95 -8.48 -10.81 -18.69
C ASN A 95 -7.63 -10.03 -19.71
N LEU A 96 -7.11 -8.86 -19.32
CA LEU A 96 -6.21 -8.03 -20.12
C LEU A 96 -4.73 -8.29 -19.80
N MET A 97 -4.42 -9.26 -18.93
CA MET A 97 -3.05 -9.72 -18.73
C MET A 97 -2.58 -10.47 -19.99
N ILE A 98 -1.58 -9.90 -20.68
CA ILE A 98 -1.09 -10.43 -21.96
C ILE A 98 0.21 -11.23 -21.82
N SER A 99 1.01 -10.93 -20.79
CA SER A 99 2.22 -11.68 -20.45
C SER A 99 2.61 -11.49 -18.99
N TRP A 100 3.46 -12.37 -18.50
CA TRP A 100 4.07 -12.25 -17.19
C TRP A 100 5.48 -12.83 -17.20
N SER A 101 6.32 -12.38 -16.28
CA SER A 101 7.70 -12.82 -16.13
C SER A 101 8.15 -12.76 -14.69
N GLY A 102 9.18 -13.55 -14.36
CA GLY A 102 9.94 -13.41 -13.13
C GLY A 102 11.39 -13.18 -13.51
N SER A 103 11.84 -11.93 -13.49
CA SER A 103 13.23 -11.60 -13.82
C SER A 103 14.19 -12.21 -12.78
N GLU A 104 13.74 -12.30 -11.53
CA GLU A 104 14.41 -12.93 -10.40
C GLU A 104 13.36 -13.63 -9.50
N PRO A 105 13.70 -14.75 -8.83
CA PRO A 105 12.78 -15.39 -7.89
C PRO A 105 12.28 -14.40 -6.83
N GLY A 106 10.97 -14.35 -6.63
CA GLY A 106 10.33 -13.43 -5.70
C GLY A 106 9.70 -12.21 -6.35
N HIS A 107 10.04 -11.88 -7.59
CA HIS A 107 9.49 -10.70 -8.28
C HIS A 107 8.65 -11.11 -9.48
N LEU A 108 7.33 -10.96 -9.38
CA LEU A 108 6.39 -11.24 -10.47
C LEU A 108 6.05 -9.95 -11.22
N GLU A 109 6.24 -9.93 -12.53
CA GLU A 109 5.88 -8.82 -13.41
C GLU A 109 4.73 -9.25 -14.32
N ILE A 110 3.70 -8.42 -14.42
CA ILE A 110 2.50 -8.61 -15.22
C ILE A 110 2.37 -7.47 -16.22
N VAL A 111 2.18 -7.82 -17.49
CA VAL A 111 1.93 -6.85 -18.55
C VAL A 111 0.45 -6.85 -18.90
N LEU A 112 -0.16 -5.67 -18.84
CA LEU A 112 -1.53 -5.41 -19.24
C LEU A 112 -1.59 -4.84 -20.65
N ASP A 113 -2.59 -5.27 -21.41
CA ASP A 113 -2.94 -4.66 -22.68
C ASP A 113 -3.26 -3.16 -22.50
N ASN A 114 -2.82 -2.35 -23.46
CA ASN A 114 -3.02 -0.88 -23.45
C ASN A 114 -4.50 -0.46 -23.54
N SER A 115 -5.42 -1.39 -23.82
CA SER A 115 -6.87 -1.18 -23.75
C SER A 115 -7.42 -1.09 -22.32
N TYR A 116 -6.59 -1.38 -21.29
CA TYR A 116 -6.98 -1.17 -19.91
C TYR A 116 -7.36 0.29 -19.67
N ARG A 117 -8.54 0.50 -19.08
CA ARG A 117 -9.06 1.82 -18.76
C ARG A 117 -9.07 1.97 -17.24
N PHE A 118 -8.27 2.89 -16.76
CA PHE A 118 -8.23 3.30 -15.37
C PHE A 118 -9.54 3.96 -14.94
N ASN A 119 -9.93 3.78 -13.68
CA ASN A 119 -11.12 4.38 -13.07
C ASN A 119 -12.43 4.10 -13.83
N GLN A 120 -12.67 2.84 -14.22
CA GLN A 120 -13.92 2.48 -14.88
C GLN A 120 -15.15 2.49 -13.97
N ASP A 121 -14.96 2.25 -12.67
CA ASP A 121 -16.05 2.19 -11.69
C ASP A 121 -16.44 3.57 -11.13
N GLY A 122 -15.64 4.62 -11.40
CA GLY A 122 -15.90 5.98 -10.95
C GLY A 122 -15.73 6.18 -9.45
N MET A 123 -15.15 5.21 -8.74
CA MET A 123 -14.99 5.21 -7.29
C MET A 123 -13.67 5.85 -6.84
N LEU A 124 -12.89 6.43 -7.77
CA LEU A 124 -11.64 7.13 -7.49
C LEU A 124 -11.78 8.02 -6.27
N GLN A 125 -11.02 7.68 -5.23
CA GLN A 125 -10.66 8.68 -4.25
C GLN A 125 -9.78 9.73 -4.95
N SER A 126 -9.92 11.01 -4.59
CA SER A 126 -9.25 12.14 -5.26
C SER A 126 -7.71 12.06 -5.38
N TYR A 127 -7.07 11.09 -4.72
CA TYR A 127 -5.63 10.85 -4.72
C TYR A 127 -5.19 9.58 -5.47
N GLU A 128 -6.11 8.73 -5.91
CA GLU A 128 -5.79 7.49 -6.63
C GLU A 128 -5.42 7.82 -8.09
N ARG A 129 -4.19 7.51 -8.47
CA ARG A 129 -3.67 7.68 -9.84
C ARG A 129 -3.68 6.32 -10.57
N PRO A 130 -3.52 6.29 -11.90
CA PRO A 130 -3.34 5.04 -12.64
C PRO A 130 -2.29 4.09 -12.03
N THR A 131 -1.22 4.63 -11.46
CA THR A 131 -0.17 3.86 -10.77
C THR A 131 -0.66 3.22 -9.47
N ASP A 132 -1.55 3.88 -8.72
CA ASP A 132 -2.13 3.35 -7.48
C ASP A 132 -3.09 2.21 -7.78
N GLU A 133 -3.88 2.33 -8.84
CA GLU A 133 -4.78 1.26 -9.30
C GLU A 133 -3.99 0.00 -9.68
N LEU A 134 -2.87 0.14 -10.41
CA LEU A 134 -1.98 -0.99 -10.73
C LEU A 134 -1.31 -1.58 -9.48
N ARG A 135 -0.94 -0.75 -8.51
CA ARG A 135 -0.42 -1.23 -7.22
C ARG A 135 -1.49 -2.03 -6.44
N ILE A 136 -2.75 -1.59 -6.45
CA ILE A 136 -3.86 -2.34 -5.82
C ILE A 136 -4.09 -3.67 -6.53
N MET A 137 -3.99 -3.72 -7.86
CA MET A 137 -4.02 -4.99 -8.59
C MET A 137 -2.87 -5.92 -8.16
N GLY A 138 -1.67 -5.36 -8.00
CA GLY A 138 -0.52 -6.06 -7.43
C GLY A 138 -0.80 -6.63 -6.04
N LEU A 139 -1.38 -5.82 -5.14
CA LEU A 139 -1.80 -6.23 -3.79
C LEU A 139 -2.74 -7.43 -3.82
N VAL A 140 -3.82 -7.35 -4.59
CA VAL A 140 -4.84 -8.41 -4.65
C VAL A 140 -4.24 -9.72 -5.15
N MET A 141 -3.39 -9.67 -6.19
CA MET A 141 -2.70 -10.85 -6.69
C MET A 141 -1.69 -11.38 -5.66
N PHE A 142 -0.92 -10.49 -5.04
CA PHE A 142 0.07 -10.83 -4.02
C PHE A 142 -0.58 -11.55 -2.83
N GLU A 143 -1.64 -10.98 -2.25
CA GLU A 143 -2.36 -11.58 -1.11
C GLU A 143 -2.99 -12.92 -1.50
N SER A 144 -3.55 -13.02 -2.71
CA SER A 144 -4.11 -14.27 -3.21
C SER A 144 -3.05 -15.38 -3.33
N ILE A 145 -1.78 -15.04 -3.59
CA ILE A 145 -0.67 -16.01 -3.64
C ILE A 145 -0.01 -16.20 -2.25
N GLY A 146 -0.13 -15.21 -1.37
CA GLY A 146 0.80 -14.87 -0.29
C GLY A 146 0.85 -15.78 0.94
N GLU A 147 -0.12 -16.66 1.17
CA GLU A 147 -0.02 -17.64 2.27
C GLU A 147 0.86 -18.85 1.91
N GLN A 148 0.87 -19.24 0.62
CA GLN A 148 1.54 -20.45 0.15
C GLN A 148 2.86 -20.18 -0.56
N SER A 149 3.21 -18.89 -0.76
CA SER A 149 4.46 -18.47 -1.40
C SER A 149 5.19 -17.44 -0.53
N PRO A 150 5.80 -17.85 0.60
CA PRO A 150 6.58 -16.97 1.46
C PRO A 150 7.85 -16.42 0.80
N GLU A 151 8.17 -16.84 -0.41
CA GLU A 151 9.25 -16.30 -1.24
C GLU A 151 8.80 -15.22 -2.23
N LEU A 152 7.49 -14.95 -2.37
CA LEU A 152 7.00 -13.86 -3.23
C LEU A 152 7.25 -12.52 -2.55
N GLU A 153 8.06 -11.65 -3.13
CA GLU A 153 8.47 -10.35 -2.57
C GLU A 153 7.70 -9.18 -3.19
N SER A 154 7.36 -9.26 -4.48
CA SER A 154 6.56 -8.23 -5.15
C SER A 154 5.76 -8.72 -6.35
N VAL A 155 4.68 -8.02 -6.66
CA VAL A 155 3.92 -8.11 -7.91
C VAL A 155 3.86 -6.73 -8.56
N THR A 156 4.40 -6.60 -9.78
CA THR A 156 4.35 -5.39 -10.59
C THR A 156 3.36 -5.54 -11.71
N PHE A 157 2.43 -4.60 -11.85
CA PHE A 157 1.63 -4.45 -13.06
C PHE A 157 2.15 -3.27 -13.89
N ALA A 158 2.24 -3.45 -15.20
CA ALA A 158 2.59 -2.39 -16.13
C ALA A 158 1.75 -2.48 -17.41
N THR A 159 1.41 -1.33 -18.00
CA THR A 159 0.83 -1.30 -19.35
C THR A 159 1.89 -1.68 -20.37
N GLU A 160 1.52 -2.37 -21.45
CA GLU A 160 2.43 -2.84 -22.52
C GLU A 160 3.33 -1.73 -23.08
N ASN A 161 2.83 -0.50 -23.20
CA ASN A 161 3.62 0.65 -23.67
C ASN A 161 4.53 1.27 -22.59
N GLY A 162 4.56 0.72 -21.38
CA GLY A 162 5.32 1.23 -20.23
C GLY A 162 4.84 2.57 -19.67
N LYS A 163 3.70 3.12 -20.13
CA LYS A 163 3.21 4.43 -19.71
C LYS A 163 2.84 4.49 -18.23
N TYR A 164 2.26 3.40 -17.71
CA TYR A 164 1.91 3.27 -16.30
C TYR A 164 2.47 1.97 -15.75
N SER A 165 2.97 2.02 -14.52
CA SER A 165 3.36 0.86 -13.75
C SER A 165 3.06 1.11 -12.28
N GLY A 166 2.68 0.04 -11.58
CA GLY A 166 2.50 0.03 -10.13
C GLY A 166 3.02 -1.29 -9.58
N THR A 167 3.89 -1.20 -8.58
CA THR A 167 4.44 -2.36 -7.88
C THR A 167 3.84 -2.42 -6.49
N TYR A 168 3.28 -3.57 -6.16
CA TYR A 168 3.04 -3.94 -4.78
C TYR A 168 4.17 -4.85 -4.32
N SER A 169 4.85 -4.44 -3.27
CA SER A 169 5.79 -5.27 -2.51
C SER A 169 5.15 -5.70 -1.20
N ARG A 170 5.77 -6.64 -0.48
CA ARG A 170 5.40 -6.93 0.91
C ARG A 170 5.22 -5.64 1.75
N ALA A 171 6.06 -4.63 1.52
CA ALA A 171 5.81 -3.26 1.97
C ALA A 171 4.61 -2.65 1.22
N ARG A 172 3.48 -2.45 1.90
CA ARG A 172 2.18 -1.99 1.36
C ARG A 172 2.24 -0.59 0.77
N THR A 173 3.08 0.27 1.30
CA THR A 173 3.39 1.63 0.81
C THR A 173 4.45 1.62 -0.30
N GLY A 174 5.08 0.48 -0.57
CA GLY A 174 6.26 0.39 -1.43
C GLY A 174 7.55 0.85 -0.74
N ALA A 175 7.56 0.94 0.58
CA ALA A 175 8.76 1.27 1.36
C ALA A 175 9.91 0.30 1.05
N ASP A 176 11.12 0.84 0.86
CA ASP A 176 12.33 0.02 0.83
C ASP A 176 12.52 -0.60 2.21
N PRO A 177 12.51 -1.94 2.37
CA PRO A 177 12.66 -2.58 3.65
C PRO A 177 14.04 -2.37 4.28
N ASN A 178 15.00 -1.75 3.58
CA ASN A 178 16.30 -1.33 4.12
C ASN A 178 16.29 0.13 4.63
N ASP A 179 15.41 0.98 4.11
CA ASP A 179 15.21 2.35 4.59
C ASP A 179 14.41 2.32 5.90
N ARG A 180 15.03 2.75 7.01
CA ARG A 180 14.43 2.71 8.34
C ARG A 180 13.21 3.61 8.46
N ASP A 181 13.25 4.79 7.85
CA ASP A 181 12.17 5.78 7.96
C ASP A 181 10.96 5.32 7.14
N ALA A 182 11.21 4.83 5.92
CA ALA A 182 10.16 4.27 5.08
C ALA A 182 9.55 3.01 5.71
N TRP A 183 10.37 2.14 6.31
CA TRP A 183 9.88 0.94 7.00
C TRP A 183 9.05 1.29 8.24
N ALA A 184 9.46 2.28 9.04
CA ALA A 184 8.69 2.72 10.22
C ALA A 184 7.32 3.28 9.81
N GLU A 185 7.28 4.11 8.76
CA GLU A 185 6.03 4.64 8.20
C GLU A 185 5.14 3.50 7.67
N GLU A 186 5.72 2.51 6.99
CA GLU A 186 4.99 1.31 6.56
C GLU A 186 4.31 0.60 7.74
N LYS A 187 5.00 0.43 8.88
CA LYS A 187 4.42 -0.20 10.07
C LYS A 187 3.33 0.65 10.70
N TYR A 188 3.49 1.97 10.70
CA TYR A 188 2.43 2.88 11.12
C TYR A 188 1.18 2.77 10.24
N VAL A 189 1.34 2.71 8.92
CA VAL A 189 0.22 2.52 7.98
C VAL A 189 -0.45 1.15 8.17
N GLN A 190 0.32 0.08 8.33
CA GLN A 190 -0.20 -1.27 8.63
C GLN A 190 -1.03 -1.28 9.93
N TRP A 191 -0.54 -0.62 10.96
CA TRP A 191 -1.27 -0.45 12.21
C TRP A 191 -2.58 0.32 12.00
N LEU A 192 -2.53 1.49 11.35
CA LEU A 192 -3.71 2.34 11.15
C LEU A 192 -4.79 1.66 10.32
N ASP A 193 -4.40 0.87 9.31
CA ASP A 193 -5.30 0.05 8.51
C ASP A 193 -5.98 -1.03 9.37
N SER A 194 -5.22 -1.70 10.24
CA SER A 194 -5.77 -2.68 11.19
C SER A 194 -6.71 -2.03 12.24
N MET A 195 -6.45 -0.77 12.62
CA MET A 195 -7.38 0.01 13.45
C MET A 195 -8.65 0.37 12.70
N ASN A 196 -8.56 0.73 11.41
CA ASN A 196 -9.74 0.93 10.57
C ASN A 196 -10.61 -0.32 10.53
N ASP A 197 -10.03 -1.48 10.22
CA ASP A 197 -10.76 -2.75 10.18
C ASP A 197 -11.51 -3.05 11.49
N THR A 198 -10.93 -2.64 12.62
CA THR A 198 -11.49 -2.89 13.94
C THR A 198 -12.59 -1.90 14.32
N TYR A 199 -12.41 -0.62 14.00
CA TYR A 199 -13.20 0.47 14.58
C TYR A 199 -14.06 1.24 13.57
N GLU A 200 -13.92 1.04 12.26
CA GLU A 200 -14.66 1.80 11.24
C GLU A 200 -16.19 1.78 11.47
N SER A 201 -16.75 0.59 11.71
CA SER A 201 -18.18 0.42 11.98
C SER A 201 -18.62 1.11 13.28
N PHE A 202 -17.79 1.01 14.32
CA PHE A 202 -18.05 1.65 15.61
C PHE A 202 -17.97 3.19 15.51
N CYS A 203 -16.99 3.70 14.77
CA CYS A 203 -16.76 5.13 14.58
C CYS A 203 -17.69 5.76 13.54
N GLY A 204 -18.40 4.95 12.74
CA GLY A 204 -19.26 5.43 11.66
C GLY A 204 -18.49 6.22 10.58
N ALA A 205 -17.18 6.03 10.48
CA ALA A 205 -16.29 6.76 9.60
C ALA A 205 -15.03 5.93 9.30
N THR A 206 -14.56 6.00 8.06
CA THR A 206 -13.30 5.38 7.66
C THR A 206 -12.12 6.10 8.33
N ILE A 207 -11.28 5.34 9.02
CA ILE A 207 -10.13 5.81 9.79
C ILE A 207 -8.88 5.73 8.90
N LYS A 208 -8.56 6.82 8.20
CA LYS A 208 -7.32 6.95 7.40
C LYS A 208 -6.31 7.95 7.97
N LYS A 209 -6.64 8.60 9.08
CA LYS A 209 -5.77 9.55 9.78
C LYS A 209 -5.96 9.38 11.29
N LEU A 210 -4.88 9.57 12.05
CA LEU A 210 -4.93 9.49 13.51
C LEU A 210 -5.94 10.48 14.12
N ALA A 211 -6.08 11.67 13.53
CA ALA A 211 -7.04 12.67 14.00
C ALA A 211 -8.50 12.18 13.92
N THR A 212 -8.85 11.38 12.91
CA THR A 212 -10.17 10.75 12.80
C THR A 212 -10.36 9.74 13.92
N TYR A 213 -9.34 8.90 14.16
CA TYR A 213 -9.36 7.92 15.25
C TYR A 213 -9.51 8.60 16.62
N ARG A 214 -8.70 9.64 16.90
CA ARG A 214 -8.75 10.45 18.12
C ARG A 214 -10.11 11.09 18.36
N SER A 215 -10.77 11.54 17.30
CA SER A 215 -12.11 12.15 17.42
C SER A 215 -13.17 11.12 17.81
N CYS A 216 -13.01 9.86 17.38
CA CYS A 216 -13.90 8.76 17.73
C CYS A 216 -13.65 8.23 19.14
N ILE A 217 -12.38 7.97 19.50
CA ILE A 217 -11.99 7.36 20.78
C ILE A 217 -10.91 8.22 21.46
N PRO A 218 -11.28 9.39 22.03
CA PRO A 218 -10.32 10.37 22.54
C PRO A 218 -9.57 9.96 23.81
N THR A 219 -9.99 8.86 24.45
CA THR A 219 -9.36 8.32 25.67
C THR A 219 -8.47 7.11 25.39
N ASP A 220 -8.37 6.64 24.14
CA ASP A 220 -7.47 5.56 23.77
C ASP A 220 -6.04 6.09 23.59
N PRO A 221 -5.02 5.51 24.26
CA PRO A 221 -3.63 5.96 24.15
C PRO A 221 -3.08 5.88 22.73
N HIS A 222 -3.56 4.95 21.90
CA HIS A 222 -3.13 4.88 20.51
C HIS A 222 -3.46 6.14 19.72
N ALA A 223 -4.52 6.87 20.11
CA ALA A 223 -4.88 8.11 19.45
C ALA A 223 -3.83 9.21 19.64
N TYR A 224 -2.83 9.01 20.49
CA TYR A 224 -1.80 9.98 20.86
C TYR A 224 -0.40 9.60 20.39
N ILE A 225 -0.29 8.67 19.43
CA ILE A 225 0.98 8.44 18.72
C ILE A 225 1.44 9.77 18.09
N ASP A 226 2.64 10.20 18.46
CA ASP A 226 3.31 11.40 17.97
C ASP A 226 4.31 11.04 16.87
N SER A 227 5.19 10.06 17.15
CA SER A 227 6.16 9.55 16.20
C SER A 227 6.26 8.03 16.23
N VAL A 228 6.70 7.48 15.09
CA VAL A 228 7.05 6.07 14.92
C VAL A 228 8.38 6.01 14.19
N GLU A 229 9.36 5.33 14.79
CA GLU A 229 10.74 5.30 14.31
C GLU A 229 11.29 3.87 14.34
N SER A 230 12.31 3.58 13.52
CA SER A 230 12.98 2.27 13.51
C SER A 230 14.47 2.44 13.84
N PRO A 231 14.89 2.18 15.09
CA PRO A 231 16.29 2.32 15.47
C PRO A 231 17.18 1.22 14.89
N ASP A 232 16.62 0.04 14.59
CA ASP A 232 17.31 -1.10 13.99
C ASP A 232 16.32 -1.99 13.21
N PHE A 233 16.83 -2.93 12.42
CA PHE A 233 16.04 -3.90 11.68
C PHE A 233 15.11 -4.70 12.59
N GLY A 234 13.82 -4.67 12.28
CA GLY A 234 12.79 -5.36 13.07
C GLY A 234 12.46 -4.67 14.40
N GLU A 235 13.09 -3.54 14.71
CA GLU A 235 12.78 -2.74 15.90
C GLU A 235 11.93 -1.52 15.54
N LEU A 236 10.89 -1.26 16.35
CA LEU A 236 10.02 -0.11 16.23
C LEU A 236 9.95 0.63 17.57
N VAL A 237 10.11 1.95 17.56
CA VAL A 237 9.91 2.83 18.71
C VAL A 237 8.71 3.73 18.41
N VAL A 238 7.76 3.77 19.34
CA VAL A 238 6.53 4.55 19.24
C VAL A 238 6.51 5.55 20.38
N THR A 239 6.45 6.83 20.03
CA THR A 239 6.36 7.91 21.02
C THR A 239 4.92 8.34 21.14
N LEU A 240 4.38 8.36 22.36
CA LEU A 240 3.06 8.90 22.67
C LEU A 240 3.20 10.33 23.21
N ALA A 241 2.43 11.25 22.65
CA ALA A 241 2.20 12.55 23.26
C ALA A 241 1.34 12.41 24.54
N PRO A 242 1.53 13.29 25.54
CA PRO A 242 0.61 13.43 26.65
C PRO A 242 -0.80 13.78 26.15
N GLY A 243 -1.83 13.37 26.90
CA GLY A 243 -3.21 13.63 26.47
C GLY A 243 -4.29 13.04 27.35
N ASN A 244 -5.54 13.11 26.87
CA ASN A 244 -6.72 12.72 27.66
C ASN A 244 -6.81 11.21 27.95
N TRP A 245 -5.90 10.42 27.37
CA TRP A 245 -5.80 8.99 27.61
C TRP A 245 -5.18 8.66 28.98
N GLN A 246 -4.35 9.54 29.53
CA GLN A 246 -3.65 9.32 30.79
C GLN A 246 -4.63 9.30 31.97
N ASP A 247 -4.40 8.39 32.91
CA ASP A 247 -5.27 8.13 34.07
C ASP A 247 -6.75 7.90 33.69
N ASN A 248 -6.99 7.32 32.51
CA ASN A 248 -8.32 7.14 31.94
C ASN A 248 -8.65 5.65 31.71
N THR A 249 -9.64 5.40 30.86
CA THR A 249 -10.23 4.08 30.60
C THR A 249 -9.20 3.02 30.22
N TYR A 250 -8.17 3.42 29.46
CA TYR A 250 -7.12 2.55 28.93
C TYR A 250 -5.76 2.77 29.58
N ASP A 251 -5.72 3.56 30.65
CA ASP A 251 -4.53 3.81 31.44
C ASP A 251 -4.88 3.72 32.93
N THR A 252 -4.72 2.52 33.47
CA THR A 252 -5.09 2.19 34.84
C THR A 252 -3.90 1.59 35.56
N LYS A 253 -3.92 1.59 36.90
CA LYS A 253 -2.88 0.94 37.71
C LYS A 253 -2.64 -0.54 37.36
N SER A 254 -3.65 -1.23 36.85
CA SER A 254 -3.57 -2.65 36.44
C SER A 254 -3.24 -2.84 34.96
N LEU A 255 -3.44 -1.82 34.13
CA LEU A 255 -3.18 -1.84 32.71
C LEU A 255 -2.66 -0.45 32.30
N PRO A 256 -1.35 -0.21 32.41
CA PRO A 256 -0.73 1.03 31.96
C PRO A 256 -0.96 1.23 30.47
N GLY A 257 -1.23 2.45 30.04
CA GLY A 257 -1.53 2.77 28.64
C GLY A 257 -0.41 2.34 27.69
N VAL A 258 0.86 2.49 28.09
CA VAL A 258 2.01 2.04 27.29
C VAL A 258 2.02 0.53 27.04
N ASN A 259 1.58 -0.29 28.01
CA ASN A 259 1.50 -1.74 27.86
C ASN A 259 0.36 -2.14 26.94
N PHE A 260 -0.76 -1.40 27.01
CA PHE A 260 -1.87 -1.61 26.10
C PHE A 260 -1.47 -1.28 24.66
N VAL A 261 -0.76 -0.17 24.43
CA VAL A 261 -0.28 0.21 23.10
C VAL A 261 0.75 -0.78 22.57
N SER A 262 1.77 -1.13 23.35
CA SER A 262 2.86 -2.00 22.87
C SER A 262 2.34 -3.37 22.44
N GLY A 263 1.53 -4.00 23.30
CA GLY A 263 0.94 -5.31 23.01
C GLY A 263 -0.05 -5.27 21.84
N ASN A 264 -0.95 -4.28 21.81
CA ASN A 264 -1.94 -4.20 20.75
C ASN A 264 -1.30 -3.86 19.40
N MET A 265 -0.40 -2.88 19.36
CA MET A 265 0.27 -2.44 18.13
C MET A 265 1.17 -3.55 17.56
N MET A 266 1.90 -4.29 18.40
CA MET A 266 2.67 -5.46 17.97
C MET A 266 1.77 -6.49 17.27
N LEU A 267 0.64 -6.83 17.88
CA LEU A 267 -0.33 -7.78 17.30
C LEU A 267 -0.94 -7.26 15.99
N LYS A 268 -1.35 -6.00 15.96
CA LYS A 268 -2.02 -5.39 14.80
C LYS A 268 -1.10 -5.29 13.60
N ILE A 269 0.13 -4.83 13.78
CA ILE A 269 1.13 -4.76 12.71
C ILE A 269 1.47 -6.16 12.20
N ASN A 270 1.81 -7.08 13.10
CA ASN A 270 2.24 -8.42 12.67
C ASN A 270 1.12 -9.31 12.13
N SER A 271 -0.15 -8.98 12.39
CA SER A 271 -1.29 -9.62 11.71
C SER A 271 -1.36 -9.26 10.21
N LYS A 272 -0.68 -8.20 9.79
CA LYS A 272 -0.65 -7.66 8.43
C LYS A 272 0.72 -7.82 7.75
N ALA A 273 1.78 -8.04 8.53
CA ALA A 273 3.15 -8.22 8.05
C ALA A 273 3.46 -9.70 7.73
N HIS A 274 4.14 -9.93 6.62
CA HIS A 274 4.50 -11.28 6.16
C HIS A 274 6.01 -11.53 6.28
N GLY A 275 6.38 -12.74 6.70
CA GLY A 275 7.77 -13.20 6.68
C GLY A 275 8.73 -12.33 7.51
N ASN A 276 9.79 -11.87 6.88
CA ASN A 276 10.89 -11.09 7.49
C ASN A 276 10.56 -9.61 7.74
N GLU A 277 9.36 -9.15 7.38
CA GLU A 277 8.94 -7.76 7.65
C GLU A 277 8.30 -7.56 9.02
N GLN A 278 8.16 -8.63 9.79
CA GLN A 278 7.51 -8.57 11.09
C GLN A 278 8.33 -7.71 12.05
N VAL A 279 7.62 -6.94 12.89
CA VAL A 279 8.25 -6.25 14.01
C VAL A 279 8.64 -7.32 15.03
N GLU A 280 9.91 -7.39 15.38
CA GLU A 280 10.45 -8.35 16.36
C GLU A 280 10.43 -7.74 17.77
N LYS A 281 10.65 -6.43 17.87
CA LYS A 281 10.66 -5.67 19.13
C LYS A 281 9.98 -4.32 18.93
N LEU A 282 9.02 -4.01 19.80
CA LEU A 282 8.30 -2.75 19.78
C LEU A 282 8.41 -2.09 21.16
N THR A 283 9.00 -0.91 21.21
CA THR A 283 9.10 -0.09 22.42
C THR A 283 8.15 1.10 22.32
N VAL A 284 7.31 1.29 23.32
CA VAL A 284 6.47 2.48 23.48
C VAL A 284 7.07 3.34 24.58
N ILE A 285 7.16 4.65 24.34
CA ILE A 285 7.56 5.65 25.32
C ILE A 285 6.53 6.79 25.35
N VAL A 286 6.45 7.51 26.47
CA VAL A 286 5.63 8.72 26.58
C VAL A 286 6.55 9.93 26.64
N GLU A 287 6.28 10.92 25.80
CA GLU A 287 7.06 12.15 25.77
C GLU A 287 7.04 12.85 27.15
N GLY A 288 8.23 13.19 27.64
CA GLY A 288 8.38 13.91 28.90
C GLY A 288 8.14 13.07 30.16
N SER A 289 8.09 11.74 30.05
CA SER A 289 7.99 10.84 31.19
C SER A 289 8.99 9.68 31.10
N ASP A 290 9.19 8.97 32.23
CA ASP A 290 10.00 7.73 32.28
C ASP A 290 9.16 6.48 31.96
N GLU A 291 7.89 6.65 31.57
CA GLU A 291 6.98 5.55 31.29
C GLU A 291 7.31 4.91 29.94
N THR A 292 7.54 3.59 29.97
CA THR A 292 7.87 2.81 28.78
C THR A 292 7.34 1.38 28.88
N SER A 293 7.08 0.79 27.71
CA SER A 293 6.78 -0.63 27.56
C SER A 293 7.56 -1.20 26.40
N THR A 294 8.03 -2.45 26.50
CA THR A 294 8.64 -3.15 25.37
C THR A 294 7.99 -4.50 25.20
N GLU A 295 7.49 -4.75 24.00
CA GLU A 295 6.89 -6.02 23.58
C GLU A 295 7.83 -6.71 22.60
N PHE A 296 7.93 -8.04 22.70
CA PHE A 296 8.69 -8.88 21.78
C PHE A 296 7.75 -9.84 21.07
N LYS A 297 7.90 -9.99 19.76
CA LYS A 297 7.14 -10.98 19.00
C LYS A 297 7.38 -12.40 19.51
N ASN A 298 8.64 -12.71 19.81
CA ASN A 298 9.04 -13.93 20.51
C ASN A 298 9.76 -13.52 21.80
N PRO A 299 9.34 -14.02 22.98
CA PRO A 299 10.03 -13.72 24.23
C PRO A 299 11.50 -14.11 24.13
N PRO A 300 12.44 -13.31 24.67
CA PRO A 300 13.84 -13.71 24.77
C PRO A 300 13.94 -15.05 25.51
N THR A 301 14.62 -16.04 24.93
CA THR A 301 15.00 -17.24 25.67
C THR A 301 16.05 -16.85 26.70
N GLU A 302 15.73 -17.06 27.98
CA GLU A 302 16.67 -16.96 29.11
C GLU A 302 17.83 -17.96 29.02
#